data_AF-A0A7R9ZFA8-F1
#
_entry.id   AF-A0A7R9ZFA8-F1
#
_cell.length_a   1.000
_cell.length_b   1.000
_cell.length_c   1.000
_cell.angle_alpha   90.00
_cell.angle_beta   90.00
_cell.angle_gamma   90.00
#
_symmetry.space_group_name_H-M   'P 1'
#
loop_
_entity.id
_entity.type
_entity.pdbx_description
1 polymer ?
#
loop_
_entity_poly.entity_id
_entity_poly.type
_entity_poly.pdbx_seq_one_letter_code
_entity_poly.pdbx_strand_id
1 'polypeptide(L)'
;MMVDPKVDLIVESENTDQSNSMPALIGESIPGKGVLSSWYRVANQVPAVALVALFHLMVGIPFGVSYFPVGWRSSFGSDEIPDAGGSDNGEDELVEGPFPLPGKESLGIRMFLFSTIIGQLVFTFASNFDSAVGLQMVENVPFCHSLASIVIKNQGYGLEALSTLFFLFAFASVVVGLVFYLLGKFELGRIIYFFPSHVLVGCIG
;
A
#
# COMPACT_ATOMS: atom_id res chain seq x y z
N MET A 1 25.42 -25.21 50.44
CA MET A 1 25.29 -25.75 49.06
C MET A 1 25.62 -24.58 48.14
N MET A 2 26.87 -24.16 47.92
CA MET A 2 28.08 -24.91 47.51
C MET A 2 27.74 -25.83 46.34
N VAL A 3 27.98 -25.41 45.10
CA VAL A 3 29.26 -25.52 44.35
C VAL A 3 29.26 -24.49 43.19
N ASP A 4 30.33 -23.69 43.14
CA ASP A 4 30.73 -22.75 42.07
C ASP A 4 31.47 -23.50 40.90
N PRO A 5 32.49 -22.94 40.23
CA PRO A 5 32.45 -22.27 38.93
C PRO A 5 33.43 -22.92 37.92
N LYS A 6 33.39 -22.50 36.65
CA LYS A 6 34.35 -22.70 35.52
C LYS A 6 33.45 -22.61 34.29
N VAL A 7 33.50 -21.57 33.46
CA VAL A 7 34.60 -21.29 32.55
C VAL A 7 34.63 -19.77 32.28
N ASP A 8 35.33 -19.05 33.14
CA ASP A 8 36.08 -17.85 32.76
C ASP A 8 37.54 -18.23 33.02
N LEU A 9 38.31 -18.45 31.95
CA LEU A 9 39.78 -18.51 31.85
C LEU A 9 40.21 -19.33 30.62
N ILE A 10 39.96 -18.80 29.43
CA ILE A 10 40.93 -18.86 28.33
C ILE A 10 41.08 -17.41 27.88
N VAL A 11 41.90 -16.66 28.63
CA VAL A 11 43.24 -16.26 28.17
C VAL A 11 43.14 -15.11 27.17
N GLU A 12 43.01 -13.94 27.78
CA GLU A 12 43.69 -12.72 27.42
C GLU A 12 45.17 -12.99 27.14
N SER A 13 45.56 -13.09 25.86
CA SER A 13 46.91 -12.70 25.39
C SER A 13 46.95 -12.59 23.86
N GLU A 14 46.38 -11.52 23.30
CA GLU A 14 46.94 -10.96 22.07
C GLU A 14 46.71 -9.44 22.07
N ASN A 15 47.48 -8.75 22.91
CA ASN A 15 47.69 -7.32 22.80
C ASN A 15 49.17 -6.98 23.01
N THR A 16 49.87 -6.86 21.89
CA THR A 16 51.11 -6.11 21.63
C THR A 16 51.29 -6.26 20.12
N ASP A 17 51.29 -5.27 19.25
CA ASP A 17 51.61 -3.85 19.35
C ASP A 17 51.01 -3.13 18.15
N GLN A 18 50.66 -1.85 18.37
CA GLN A 18 50.67 -0.69 17.47
C GLN A 18 49.40 0.12 17.70
N SER A 19 49.43 0.99 18.72
CA SER A 19 49.81 2.39 18.51
C SER A 19 48.99 3.04 17.40
N ASN A 20 47.97 3.82 17.76
CA ASN A 20 48.10 5.28 17.80
C ASN A 20 46.71 5.94 18.00
N SER A 21 46.58 6.62 19.15
CA SER A 21 45.88 7.89 19.38
C SER A 21 44.68 8.34 18.50
N MET A 22 43.53 8.48 19.19
CA MET A 22 42.69 9.70 19.26
C MET A 22 41.86 10.17 18.03
N PRO A 23 40.88 11.11 18.18
CA PRO A 23 39.80 11.23 19.17
C PRO A 23 38.46 11.72 18.52
N ALA A 24 37.46 12.04 19.35
CA ALA A 24 36.26 12.77 18.95
C ALA A 24 36.57 14.22 18.52
N LEU A 25 36.25 14.61 17.27
CA LEU A 25 36.25 15.99 16.74
C LEU A 25 34.90 16.19 16.01
N ILE A 26 33.93 16.91 16.58
CA ILE A 26 33.68 18.34 16.32
C ILE A 26 34.20 18.80 14.95
N GLY A 27 33.26 19.05 14.03
CA GLY A 27 33.37 20.10 13.01
C GLY A 27 34.59 20.08 12.11
N GLU A 28 34.61 19.19 11.12
CA GLU A 28 35.21 19.52 9.82
C GLU A 28 34.24 19.17 8.69
N SER A 29 33.86 20.21 7.95
CA SER A 29 33.33 20.07 6.60
C SER A 29 34.35 19.30 5.76
N ILE A 30 34.03 18.07 5.37
CA ILE A 30 34.83 17.33 4.37
C ILE A 30 34.22 17.61 2.98
N PRO A 31 34.80 18.52 2.17
CA PRO A 31 34.46 18.64 0.76
C PRO A 31 35.07 17.45 0.01
N GLY A 32 34.23 16.61 -0.61
CA GLY A 32 34.70 15.63 -1.59
C GLY A 32 34.41 14.14 -1.31
N LYS A 33 33.29 13.77 -0.68
CA LYS A 33 32.82 12.38 -0.70
C LYS A 33 32.26 12.04 -2.09
N GLY A 34 33.15 11.48 -2.90
CA GLY A 34 32.90 11.07 -4.28
C GLY A 34 31.76 10.07 -4.42
N VAL A 35 31.15 10.15 -5.60
CA VAL A 35 30.03 9.38 -6.17
C VAL A 35 30.07 7.88 -5.82
N LEU A 36 31.26 7.27 -5.68
CA LEU A 36 31.49 5.87 -5.28
C LEU A 36 30.86 5.47 -3.93
N SER A 37 30.88 6.34 -2.93
CA SER A 37 30.29 6.06 -1.61
C SER A 37 28.75 6.05 -1.64
N SER A 38 28.15 6.82 -2.56
CA SER A 38 26.71 6.81 -2.80
C SER A 38 26.28 5.56 -3.57
N TRP A 39 27.08 5.09 -4.53
CA TRP A 39 26.81 3.84 -5.25
C TRP A 39 26.75 2.62 -4.35
N TYR A 40 27.65 2.52 -3.35
CA TYR A 40 27.63 1.41 -2.40
C TYR A 40 26.36 1.40 -1.52
N ARG A 41 25.89 2.60 -1.11
CA ARG A 41 24.63 2.75 -0.36
C ARG A 41 23.42 2.34 -1.20
N VAL A 42 23.37 2.77 -2.46
CA VAL A 42 22.29 2.41 -3.39
C VAL A 42 22.32 0.90 -3.68
N ALA A 43 23.49 0.31 -3.94
CA ALA A 43 23.64 -1.12 -4.20
C ALA A 43 23.16 -1.98 -3.01
N ASN A 44 23.45 -1.55 -1.78
CA ASN A 44 22.95 -2.23 -0.58
C ASN A 44 21.44 -2.04 -0.34
N GLN A 45 20.80 -1.05 -0.96
CA GLN A 45 19.35 -0.81 -0.88
C GLN A 45 18.55 -1.51 -1.98
N VAL A 46 19.19 -1.98 -3.06
CA VAL A 46 18.54 -2.72 -4.15
C VAL A 46 17.69 -3.90 -3.65
N PRO A 47 18.15 -4.74 -2.70
CA PRO A 47 17.33 -5.84 -2.20
C PRO A 47 16.04 -5.35 -1.52
N ALA A 48 16.12 -4.27 -0.74
CA ALA A 48 14.96 -3.69 -0.06
C ALA A 48 13.95 -3.11 -1.07
N VAL A 49 14.44 -2.37 -2.07
CA VAL A 49 13.57 -1.80 -3.13
C VAL A 49 12.91 -2.91 -3.95
N ALA A 50 13.64 -3.98 -4.27
CA ALA A 50 13.09 -5.13 -4.99
C ALA A 50 11.99 -5.84 -4.19
N LEU A 51 12.19 -6.05 -2.89
CA LEU A 51 11.17 -6.65 -2.02
C LEU A 51 9.92 -5.77 -1.91
N VAL A 52 10.09 -4.45 -1.79
CA VAL A 52 8.96 -3.52 -1.76
C VAL A 52 8.22 -3.53 -3.09
N ALA A 53 8.92 -3.47 -4.23
CA ALA A 53 8.30 -3.53 -5.55
C ALA A 53 7.55 -4.85 -5.78
N LEU A 54 8.12 -5.98 -5.35
CA LEU A 54 7.47 -7.29 -5.41
C LEU A 54 6.20 -7.32 -4.54
N PHE A 55 6.27 -6.79 -3.32
CA PHE A 55 5.12 -6.70 -2.43
C PHE A 55 4.00 -5.86 -3.05
N HIS A 56 4.34 -4.72 -3.67
CA HIS A 56 3.37 -3.86 -4.35
C HIS A 56 2.69 -4.57 -5.52
N LEU A 57 3.43 -5.37 -6.30
CA LEU A 57 2.85 -6.16 -7.38
C LEU A 57 2.00 -7.32 -6.86
N MET A 58 2.46 -8.03 -5.82
CA MET A 58 1.74 -9.16 -5.25
C MET A 58 0.40 -8.72 -4.64
N VAL A 59 0.35 -7.55 -4.01
CA VAL A 59 -0.88 -6.96 -3.48
C VAL A 59 -1.69 -6.32 -4.60
N GLY A 60 -1.05 -5.56 -5.48
CA GLY A 60 -1.74 -4.78 -6.51
C GLY A 60 -2.46 -5.58 -7.59
N ILE A 61 -1.98 -6.78 -7.92
CA ILE A 61 -2.65 -7.64 -8.93
C ILE A 61 -4.02 -8.16 -8.42
N PRO A 62 -4.12 -8.89 -7.29
CA PRO A 62 -5.41 -9.40 -6.83
C PRO A 62 -6.40 -8.28 -6.49
N PHE A 63 -5.94 -7.22 -5.82
CA PHE A 63 -6.81 -6.10 -5.45
C PHE A 63 -7.13 -5.16 -6.62
N GLY A 64 -6.23 -5.03 -7.59
CA GLY A 64 -6.47 -4.27 -8.81
C GLY A 64 -7.49 -4.95 -9.73
N VAL A 65 -7.52 -6.29 -9.77
CA VAL A 65 -8.51 -7.05 -10.54
C VAL A 65 -9.91 -6.95 -9.90
N SER A 66 -9.99 -6.90 -8.57
CA SER A 66 -11.26 -6.78 -7.85
C SER A 66 -11.80 -5.34 -7.79
N TYR A 67 -11.12 -4.34 -8.35
CA TYR A 67 -11.55 -2.94 -8.22
C TYR A 67 -12.96 -2.66 -8.77
N PHE A 68 -13.45 -3.50 -9.69
CA PHE A 68 -14.78 -3.43 -10.26
C PHE A 68 -15.63 -4.66 -9.84
N PRO A 69 -16.94 -4.50 -9.61
CA PRO A 69 -17.83 -5.59 -9.20
C PRO A 69 -17.89 -6.72 -10.24
N VAL A 70 -18.04 -7.96 -9.73
CA VAL A 70 -18.03 -9.20 -10.53
C VAL A 70 -19.13 -9.22 -11.60
N GLY A 71 -20.27 -8.58 -11.35
CA GLY A 71 -21.40 -8.47 -12.29
C GLY A 71 -21.09 -7.67 -13.56
N TRP A 72 -19.99 -6.90 -13.59
CA TRP A 72 -19.57 -6.10 -14.74
C TRP A 72 -18.64 -6.92 -15.65
N ARG A 73 -19.22 -7.78 -16.51
CA ARG A 73 -18.48 -8.76 -17.33
C ARG A 73 -17.99 -8.12 -18.63
N SER A 74 -16.76 -8.38 -19.06
CA SER A 74 -16.28 -7.90 -20.36
C SER A 74 -17.02 -8.57 -21.52
N SER A 75 -17.53 -7.81 -22.49
CA SER A 75 -18.22 -8.33 -23.69
C SER A 75 -17.34 -9.13 -24.68
N PHE A 76 -16.13 -9.53 -24.30
CA PHE A 76 -15.24 -10.32 -25.15
C PHE A 76 -14.91 -11.63 -24.45
N GLY A 77 -15.43 -12.74 -25.00
CA GLY A 77 -15.24 -14.09 -24.48
C GLY A 77 -16.53 -14.88 -24.36
N SER A 78 -17.33 -14.95 -25.43
CA SER A 78 -18.10 -16.18 -25.66
C SER A 78 -17.11 -17.23 -26.13
N ASP A 79 -16.56 -18.01 -25.20
CA ASP A 79 -16.16 -19.41 -25.36
C ASP A 79 -15.45 -19.87 -24.07
N GLU A 80 -16.01 -20.92 -23.45
CA GLU A 80 -15.55 -21.66 -22.25
C GLU A 80 -15.73 -20.92 -20.90
N ILE A 81 -16.72 -21.21 -20.04
CA ILE A 81 -17.27 -22.48 -19.55
C ILE A 81 -18.80 -22.35 -19.34
N PRO A 82 -19.62 -23.33 -19.78
CA PRO A 82 -21.04 -23.40 -19.42
C PRO A 82 -21.23 -24.03 -18.03
N ASP A 83 -22.13 -23.43 -17.27
CA ASP A 83 -22.89 -24.00 -16.16
C ASP A 83 -22.17 -24.26 -14.81
N ALA A 84 -22.46 -23.39 -13.86
CA ALA A 84 -22.80 -23.82 -12.51
C ALA A 84 -24.01 -22.99 -12.07
N GLY A 85 -25.19 -23.52 -12.38
CA GLY A 85 -26.47 -22.96 -12.00
C GLY A 85 -26.62 -22.67 -10.50
N GLY A 86 -27.38 -21.62 -10.26
CA GLY A 86 -28.01 -21.29 -8.98
C GLY A 86 -29.28 -20.49 -9.28
N SER A 87 -30.30 -21.18 -9.79
CA SER A 87 -31.66 -20.68 -9.71
C SER A 87 -32.10 -20.84 -8.25
N ASP A 88 -32.14 -19.75 -7.50
CA ASP A 88 -32.95 -19.67 -6.29
C ASP A 88 -33.57 -18.28 -6.18
N ASN A 89 -34.83 -18.26 -5.79
CA ASN A 89 -35.67 -17.07 -5.75
C ASN A 89 -35.40 -16.32 -4.43
N GLY A 90 -34.93 -15.08 -4.51
CA GLY A 90 -34.86 -14.22 -3.34
C GLY A 90 -34.00 -12.97 -3.54
N GLU A 91 -34.68 -11.86 -3.82
CA GLU A 91 -34.36 -10.47 -3.40
C GLU A 91 -32.98 -9.83 -3.69
N ASP A 92 -32.00 -10.55 -4.22
CA ASP A 92 -30.74 -9.98 -4.68
C ASP A 92 -30.74 -9.93 -6.20
N GLU A 93 -31.33 -8.86 -6.75
CA GLU A 93 -31.16 -8.44 -8.14
C GLU A 93 -29.67 -8.12 -8.34
N LEU A 94 -28.87 -9.17 -8.54
CA LEU A 94 -27.51 -9.09 -9.02
C LEU A 94 -27.61 -8.51 -10.42
N VAL A 95 -27.59 -7.18 -10.46
CA VAL A 95 -27.52 -6.42 -11.68
C VAL A 95 -26.30 -6.99 -12.42
N GLU A 96 -26.51 -7.72 -13.51
CA GLU A 96 -25.47 -8.31 -14.35
C GLU A 96 -25.49 -7.62 -15.72
N GLY A 97 -24.33 -7.23 -16.24
CA GLY A 97 -24.30 -6.54 -17.52
C GLY A 97 -22.90 -6.26 -18.07
N PRO A 98 -22.82 -5.93 -19.37
CA PRO A 98 -21.55 -5.78 -20.05
C PRO A 98 -20.76 -4.56 -19.55
N PHE A 99 -19.47 -4.76 -19.29
CA PHE A 99 -18.53 -3.69 -18.99
C PHE A 99 -18.34 -2.83 -20.25
N PRO A 100 -18.55 -1.51 -20.16
CA PRO A 100 -18.61 -0.64 -21.34
C PRO A 100 -17.25 -0.44 -22.04
N LEU A 101 -16.14 -0.90 -21.43
CA LEU A 101 -14.80 -0.83 -22.03
C LEU A 101 -14.20 -2.25 -22.16
N PRO A 102 -13.32 -2.50 -23.13
CA PRO A 102 -12.56 -3.76 -23.15
C PRO A 102 -11.53 -3.78 -22.01
N GLY A 103 -11.45 -4.89 -21.28
CA GLY A 103 -10.40 -5.13 -20.28
C GLY A 103 -10.62 -4.48 -18.91
N LYS A 104 -11.71 -4.85 -18.22
CA LYS A 104 -12.04 -4.42 -16.84
C LYS A 104 -10.87 -4.56 -15.86
N GLU A 105 -10.14 -5.67 -15.98
CA GLU A 105 -9.07 -6.06 -15.05
C GLU A 105 -7.81 -5.22 -15.28
N SER A 106 -7.45 -5.01 -16.55
CA SER A 106 -6.33 -4.15 -16.90
C SER A 106 -6.57 -2.71 -16.44
N LEU A 107 -7.81 -2.24 -16.53
CA LEU A 107 -8.17 -0.90 -16.06
C LEU A 107 -8.00 -0.78 -14.53
N GLY A 108 -8.50 -1.74 -13.75
CA GLY A 108 -8.39 -1.71 -12.30
C GLY A 108 -6.95 -1.80 -11.80
N ILE A 109 -6.13 -2.68 -12.41
CA ILE A 109 -4.68 -2.78 -12.12
C ILE A 109 -3.98 -1.44 -12.40
N ARG A 110 -4.28 -0.79 -13.53
CA ARG A 110 -3.69 0.51 -13.87
C ARG A 110 -4.06 1.59 -12.86
N MET A 111 -5.32 1.62 -12.41
CA MET A 111 -5.78 2.60 -11.42
C MET A 111 -5.07 2.40 -10.08
N PHE A 112 -4.94 1.15 -9.62
CA PHE A 112 -4.24 0.81 -8.38
C PHE A 112 -2.75 1.20 -8.44
N LEU A 113 -2.05 0.79 -9.51
CA LEU A 113 -0.62 1.09 -9.67
C LEU A 113 -0.38 2.59 -9.83
N PHE A 114 -1.23 3.29 -10.58
CA PHE A 114 -1.13 4.74 -10.74
C PHE A 114 -1.30 5.48 -9.41
N SER A 115 -2.34 5.14 -8.64
CA SER A 115 -2.58 5.68 -7.30
C SER A 115 -1.39 5.45 -6.36
N THR A 116 -0.84 4.23 -6.40
CA THR A 116 0.33 3.84 -5.60
C THR A 116 1.58 4.65 -5.97
N ILE A 117 1.86 4.87 -7.26
CA ILE A 117 2.98 5.70 -7.71
C ILE A 117 2.82 7.14 -7.23
N ILE A 118 1.64 7.73 -7.40
CA ILE A 118 1.37 9.10 -6.96
C ILE A 118 1.50 9.20 -5.43
N GLY A 119 0.95 8.26 -4.67
CA GLY A 119 1.06 8.22 -3.22
C GLY A 119 2.52 8.11 -2.76
N GLN A 120 3.31 7.23 -3.39
CA GLN A 120 4.72 7.08 -3.08
C GLN A 120 5.51 8.36 -3.37
N LEU A 121 5.24 9.05 -4.49
CA LEU A 121 5.85 10.34 -4.80
C LEU A 121 5.50 11.40 -3.74
N VAL A 122 4.23 11.48 -3.34
CA VAL A 122 3.79 12.42 -2.30
C VAL A 122 4.49 12.13 -0.97
N PHE A 123 4.58 10.85 -0.55
CA PHE A 123 5.33 10.51 0.66
C PHE A 123 6.82 10.81 0.54
N THR A 124 7.44 10.60 -0.61
CA THR A 124 8.86 10.93 -0.81
C THR A 124 9.15 12.42 -0.66
N PHE A 125 8.24 13.32 -1.07
CA PHE A 125 8.45 14.76 -0.98
C PHE A 125 7.88 15.42 0.30
N ALA A 126 6.78 14.90 0.83
CA ALA A 126 6.04 15.55 1.93
C ALA A 126 6.21 14.85 3.29
N SER A 127 6.75 13.63 3.33
CA SER A 127 6.92 12.88 4.58
C SER A 127 8.17 13.33 5.34
N ASN A 128 8.05 13.44 6.66
CA ASN A 128 9.18 13.61 7.57
C ASN A 128 9.73 12.27 8.10
N PHE A 129 9.22 11.14 7.62
CA PHE A 129 9.68 9.81 8.01
C PHE A 129 10.76 9.29 7.06
N ASP A 130 11.89 8.82 7.61
CA ASP A 130 13.05 8.31 6.86
C ASP A 130 12.77 7.07 5.99
N SER A 131 11.62 6.40 6.17
CA SER A 131 11.24 5.20 5.41
C SER A 131 9.72 5.08 5.22
N ALA A 132 9.11 6.10 4.61
CA ALA A 132 7.69 6.06 4.26
C ALA A 132 7.44 5.23 3.00
N VAL A 133 6.60 4.20 3.13
CA VAL A 133 6.11 3.38 2.02
C VAL A 133 4.63 3.69 1.81
N GLY A 134 4.29 4.15 0.61
CA GLY A 134 2.93 4.50 0.22
C GLY A 134 2.29 3.39 -0.59
N LEU A 135 1.15 2.89 -0.12
CA LEU A 135 0.31 1.95 -0.83
C LEU A 135 -1.14 2.40 -0.75
N GLN A 136 -1.91 2.03 -1.76
CA GLN A 136 -3.35 2.14 -1.64
C GLN A 136 -3.87 1.10 -0.62
N MET A 137 -4.68 1.55 0.35
CA MET A 137 -5.28 0.68 1.36
C MET A 137 -6.27 -0.32 0.73
N VAL A 138 -6.12 -1.59 1.08
CA VAL A 138 -6.99 -2.69 0.61
C VAL A 138 -8.41 -2.58 1.16
N GLU A 139 -8.55 -2.02 2.37
CA GLU A 139 -9.84 -1.74 3.01
C GLU A 139 -10.72 -0.75 2.24
N ASN A 140 -10.16 -0.03 1.25
CA ASN A 140 -10.94 0.85 0.38
C ASN A 140 -11.65 0.09 -0.77
N VAL A 141 -11.25 -1.15 -1.06
CA VAL A 141 -11.82 -1.94 -2.16
C VAL A 141 -13.33 -2.23 -1.97
N PRO A 142 -13.82 -2.63 -0.77
CA PRO A 142 -15.25 -2.80 -0.53
C PRO A 142 -16.07 -1.52 -0.73
N PHE A 143 -15.50 -0.36 -0.39
CA PHE A 143 -16.12 0.94 -0.65
C PHE A 143 -16.26 1.20 -2.16
N CYS A 144 -15.20 0.93 -2.94
CA CYS A 144 -15.25 1.05 -4.40
C CYS A 144 -16.33 0.16 -5.03
N HIS A 145 -16.46 -1.09 -4.57
CA HIS A 145 -17.52 -2.00 -5.01
C HIS A 145 -18.92 -1.46 -4.71
N SER A 146 -19.13 -0.99 -3.48
CA SER A 146 -20.42 -0.46 -3.05
C SER A 146 -20.83 0.74 -3.89
N LEU A 147 -19.88 1.64 -4.19
CA LEU A 147 -20.12 2.81 -5.03
C LEU A 147 -20.46 2.40 -6.48
N ALA A 148 -19.75 1.43 -7.03
CA ALA A 148 -20.03 0.89 -8.36
C ALA A 148 -21.44 0.28 -8.43
N SER A 149 -21.83 -0.53 -7.45
CA SER A 149 -23.17 -1.13 -7.37
C SER A 149 -24.27 -0.08 -7.26
N ILE A 150 -24.07 0.99 -6.48
CA ILE A 150 -25.03 2.10 -6.36
C ILE A 150 -25.19 2.82 -7.70
N VAL A 151 -24.10 3.13 -8.40
CA VAL A 151 -24.13 3.82 -9.69
C VAL A 151 -24.84 2.97 -10.74
N ILE A 152 -24.53 1.68 -10.81
CA ILE A 152 -25.17 0.74 -11.74
C ILE A 152 -26.66 0.62 -11.44
N LYS A 153 -27.06 0.53 -10.16
CA LYS A 153 -28.48 0.46 -9.78
C LYS A 153 -29.27 1.71 -10.19
N ASN A 154 -28.65 2.88 -10.21
CA ASN A 154 -29.33 4.14 -10.54
C ASN A 154 -29.30 4.47 -12.04
N GLN A 155 -28.18 4.23 -12.72
CA GLN A 155 -27.94 4.66 -14.10
C GLN A 155 -27.99 3.51 -15.12
N GLY A 156 -27.91 2.27 -14.66
CA GLY A 156 -27.82 1.08 -15.51
C GLY A 156 -26.41 0.83 -16.06
N TYR A 157 -26.32 -0.08 -17.04
CA TYR A 157 -25.08 -0.44 -17.71
C TYR A 157 -24.77 0.52 -18.87
N GLY A 158 -23.61 1.20 -18.81
CA GLY A 158 -23.19 2.10 -19.88
C GLY A 158 -21.93 2.89 -19.58
N LEU A 159 -21.47 3.66 -20.57
CA LEU A 159 -20.33 4.58 -20.42
C LEU A 159 -20.68 5.75 -19.48
N GLU A 160 -21.95 6.14 -19.44
CA GLU A 160 -22.50 7.17 -18.57
C GLU A 160 -22.36 6.80 -17.09
N ALA A 161 -22.64 5.53 -16.76
CA ALA A 161 -22.44 4.98 -15.43
C ALA A 161 -20.95 4.97 -15.06
N LEU A 162 -20.07 4.55 -15.97
CA LEU A 162 -18.63 4.55 -15.73
C LEU A 162 -18.07 5.97 -15.51
N SER A 163 -18.52 6.95 -16.29
CA SER A 163 -18.12 8.35 -16.10
C SER A 163 -18.55 8.90 -14.73
N THR A 164 -19.79 8.60 -14.33
CA THR A 164 -20.33 8.97 -13.02
C THR A 164 -19.53 8.31 -11.89
N LEU A 165 -19.18 7.02 -12.06
CA LEU A 165 -18.38 6.28 -11.10
C LEU A 165 -16.99 6.91 -10.90
N PHE A 166 -16.29 7.28 -11.98
CA PHE A 166 -14.99 7.94 -11.87
C PHE A 166 -15.08 9.33 -11.24
N PHE A 167 -16.14 10.08 -11.53
CA PHE A 167 -16.39 11.34 -10.85
C PHE A 167 -16.57 11.13 -9.35
N LEU A 168 -17.35 10.14 -8.93
CA LEU A 168 -17.58 9.84 -7.53
C LEU A 168 -16.30 9.34 -6.83
N PHE A 169 -15.45 8.55 -7.49
CA PHE A 169 -14.13 8.17 -6.96
C PHE A 169 -13.23 9.38 -6.75
N ALA A 170 -13.16 10.28 -7.72
CA ALA A 170 -12.36 11.50 -7.62
C ALA A 170 -12.88 12.41 -6.49
N PHE A 171 -14.20 12.62 -6.43
CA PHE A 171 -14.84 13.43 -5.40
C PHE A 171 -14.61 12.85 -4.00
N ALA A 172 -14.79 11.54 -3.82
CA ALA A 172 -14.51 10.85 -2.56
C ALA A 172 -13.04 11.05 -2.13
N SER A 173 -12.09 10.93 -3.06
CA SER A 173 -10.67 11.10 -2.78
C SER A 173 -10.33 12.52 -2.32
N VAL A 174 -10.92 13.54 -2.95
CA VAL A 174 -10.77 14.95 -2.53
C VAL A 174 -11.35 15.19 -1.14
N VAL A 175 -12.55 14.66 -0.87
CA VAL A 175 -13.19 14.80 0.44
C VAL A 175 -12.38 14.12 1.53
N VAL A 176 -11.91 12.89 1.31
CA VAL A 176 -11.06 12.15 2.25
C VAL A 176 -9.74 12.90 2.49
N GLY A 177 -9.10 13.41 1.44
CA GLY A 177 -7.89 14.23 1.55
C GLY A 177 -8.12 15.51 2.34
N LEU A 178 -9.23 16.19 2.12
CA LEU A 178 -9.61 17.40 2.87
C LEU A 178 -9.85 17.08 4.35
N VAL A 179 -10.57 16.01 4.65
CA VAL A 179 -10.82 15.58 6.03
C VAL A 179 -9.51 15.23 6.74
N PHE A 180 -8.61 14.46 6.11
CA PHE A 180 -7.31 14.15 6.72
C PHE A 180 -6.42 15.39 6.88
N TYR A 181 -6.47 16.33 5.94
CA TYR A 181 -5.77 17.60 6.08
C TYR A 181 -6.28 18.41 7.28
N LEU A 182 -7.61 18.48 7.48
CA LEU A 182 -8.21 19.15 8.63
C LEU A 182 -7.88 18.44 9.95
N LEU A 183 -7.95 17.10 9.98
CA LEU A 183 -7.58 16.30 11.16
C LEU A 183 -6.10 16.49 11.53
N GLY A 184 -5.22 16.56 10.54
CA GLY A 184 -3.80 16.87 10.74
C GLY A 184 -3.59 18.27 11.28
N LYS A 185 -4.28 19.28 10.70
CA LYS A 185 -4.18 20.68 11.14
C LYS A 185 -4.68 20.93 12.56
N PHE A 186 -5.71 20.19 12.99
CA PHE A 186 -6.26 20.29 14.34
C PHE A 186 -5.62 19.31 15.34
N GLU A 187 -4.59 18.56 14.94
CA GLU A 187 -3.88 17.58 15.77
C GLU A 187 -4.81 16.51 16.40
N LEU A 188 -5.94 16.21 15.75
CA LEU A 188 -6.96 15.27 16.25
C LEU A 188 -6.48 13.81 16.27
N GLY A 189 -5.30 13.51 15.73
CA GLY A 189 -4.67 12.18 15.80
C GLY A 189 -4.44 11.68 17.23
N ARG A 190 -4.40 12.57 18.24
CA ARG A 190 -4.27 12.18 19.66
C ARG A 190 -5.48 11.37 20.16
N ILE A 191 -6.63 11.45 19.48
CA ILE A 191 -7.84 10.72 19.90
C ILE A 191 -7.69 9.20 19.78
N ILE A 192 -6.80 8.74 18.89
CA ILE A 192 -6.55 7.30 18.64
C ILE A 192 -5.99 6.60 19.89
N TYR A 193 -5.27 7.31 20.76
CA TYR A 193 -4.71 6.76 22.00
C TYR A 193 -5.76 6.43 23.08
N PHE A 194 -7.01 6.87 22.92
CA PHE A 194 -8.09 6.50 23.83
C PHE A 194 -8.69 5.11 23.52
N PHE A 195 -8.40 4.53 22.36
CA PHE A 195 -8.94 3.23 21.99
C PHE A 195 -8.02 2.09 22.43
N PRO A 196 -8.56 1.01 23.02
CA PRO A 196 -7.76 -0.15 23.43
C PRO A 196 -7.16 -0.85 22.22
N SER A 197 -5.90 -1.31 22.34
CA SER A 197 -5.12 -1.87 21.23
C SER A 197 -5.78 -3.04 20.50
N HIS A 198 -6.65 -3.80 21.18
CA HIS A 198 -7.43 -4.88 20.55
C HIS A 198 -8.41 -4.36 19.48
N VAL A 199 -9.02 -3.19 19.70
CA VAL A 199 -9.93 -2.57 18.73
C VAL A 199 -9.14 -2.03 17.55
N LEU A 200 -7.98 -1.42 17.80
CA LEU A 200 -7.11 -0.90 16.73
C LEU A 200 -6.58 -2.02 15.83
N VAL A 201 -6.21 -3.17 16.39
CA VAL A 201 -5.83 -4.36 15.60
C VAL A 201 -7.01 -4.89 14.79
N GLY A 202 -8.22 -4.91 15.35
CA GLY A 202 -9.43 -5.33 14.63
C GLY A 202 -9.83 -4.39 13.48
N CYS A 203 -9.44 -3.12 13.51
CA CYS A 203 -9.70 -2.15 12.44
C CYS A 203 -8.64 -2.17 11.31
N ILE A 204 -7.52 -2.87 11.48
CA ILE A 204 -6.47 -2.99 10.45
C ILE A 204 -6.83 -4.07 9.41
N GLY A 205 -7.74 -4.99 9.75
CA GLY A 205 -8.08 -6.16 8.93
C GLY A 205 -7.29 -7.38 9.38
#